data_AF-A0A6J1WH08-F1
#
_entry.id   AF-A0A6J1WH08-F1
#
_cell.length_a   1.000
_cell.length_b   1.000
_cell.length_c   1.000
_cell.angle_alpha   90.00
_cell.angle_beta   90.00
_cell.angle_gamma   90.00
#
_symmetry.space_group_name_H-M   'P 1'
#
loop_
_entity.id
_entity.type
_entity.pdbx_description
1 polymer ?
#
loop_
_entity_poly.entity_id
_entity_poly.type
_entity_poly.pdbx_seq_one_letter_code
_entity_poly.pdbx_strand_id
1 'polypeptide(L)'
;MSKPKWDFRDISLGLQILREFLLGRKHTLHGRFPPKMASRTIPPPDIPRGPDDRYSNQYYFKRNAFNSVKPPVVAPIAEGLPMNRDPTKKVESGGVKPDAVCFSYLPSPGTAWWWDGHCYYECVPDPEPPPPPPCPPPPPEPKDCATPPPPPPCSPCDPCQPSNEPPCPLTPDKIPKH
;
A
#
# COMPACT_ATOMS: atom_id res chain seq x y z
N MET A 1 18.74 -62.35 14.27
CA MET A 1 17.72 -61.63 13.49
C MET A 1 17.18 -60.48 14.33
N SER A 2 17.32 -59.24 13.88
CA SER A 2 16.79 -58.06 14.58
C SER A 2 15.27 -58.08 14.54
N LYS A 3 14.62 -57.97 15.71
CA LYS A 3 13.15 -57.91 15.79
C LYS A 3 12.65 -56.70 14.98
N PRO A 4 11.58 -56.83 14.18
CA PRO A 4 11.02 -55.70 13.46
C PRO A 4 10.63 -54.61 14.45
N LYS A 5 11.16 -53.40 14.25
CA LYS A 5 10.90 -52.23 15.08
C LYS A 5 9.49 -51.74 14.71
N TRP A 6 8.49 -52.13 15.50
CA TRP A 6 7.11 -51.70 15.33
C TRP A 6 7.04 -50.17 15.40
N ASP A 7 6.36 -49.56 14.42
CA ASP A 7 6.04 -48.14 14.47
C ASP A 7 5.03 -47.91 15.62
N PHE A 8 5.21 -46.82 16.34
CA PHE A 8 4.71 -46.64 17.71
C PHE A 8 3.18 -46.79 17.79
N ARG A 9 2.71 -47.88 18.42
CA ARG A 9 1.28 -48.14 18.73
C ARG A 9 0.31 -48.05 17.54
N ASP A 10 0.65 -48.65 16.40
CA ASP A 10 -0.37 -48.95 15.38
C ASP A 10 -0.95 -50.36 15.56
N ILE A 11 -2.07 -50.61 14.88
CA ILE A 11 -2.77 -51.91 14.87
C ILE A 11 -1.91 -52.94 14.10
N SER A 12 -2.19 -54.24 14.21
CA SER A 12 -1.52 -55.28 13.42
C SER A 12 -1.65 -55.04 11.91
N LEU A 13 -0.66 -55.50 11.12
CA LEU A 13 -0.59 -55.27 9.66
C LEU A 13 -1.89 -55.63 8.93
N GLY A 14 -2.57 -56.72 9.31
CA GLY A 14 -3.84 -57.12 8.68
C GLY A 14 -4.97 -56.12 8.92
N LEU A 15 -5.07 -55.58 10.15
CA LEU A 15 -6.05 -54.56 10.47
C LEU A 15 -5.70 -53.19 9.87
N GLN A 16 -4.41 -52.90 9.66
CA GLN A 16 -3.98 -51.71 8.91
C GLN A 16 -4.46 -51.78 7.46
N ILE A 17 -4.27 -52.91 6.77
CA ILE A 17 -4.72 -53.10 5.39
C ILE A 17 -6.24 -52.98 5.30
N LEU A 18 -6.97 -53.64 6.20
CA LEU A 18 -8.43 -53.56 6.23
C LEU A 18 -8.91 -52.12 6.44
N ARG A 19 -8.28 -51.38 7.36
CA ARG A 19 -8.59 -49.97 7.63
C ARG A 19 -8.31 -49.11 6.40
N GLU A 20 -7.15 -49.25 5.77
CA GLU A 20 -6.78 -48.46 4.58
C GLU A 20 -7.70 -48.75 3.39
N PHE A 21 -8.10 -50.02 3.23
CA PHE A 21 -9.07 -50.43 2.24
C PHE A 21 -10.44 -49.79 2.47
N LEU A 22 -10.99 -49.85 3.69
CA LEU A 22 -12.28 -49.25 4.03
C LEU A 22 -12.29 -47.72 3.96
N LEU A 23 -11.16 -47.08 4.28
CA LEU A 23 -11.03 -45.62 4.22
C LEU A 23 -10.75 -45.10 2.79
N GLY A 24 -10.32 -45.96 1.86
CA GLY A 24 -9.88 -45.56 0.52
C GLY A 24 -8.63 -44.68 0.50
N ARG A 25 -7.94 -44.56 1.64
CA ARG A 25 -6.72 -43.73 1.81
C ARG A 25 -5.86 -44.29 2.94
N LYS A 26 -4.57 -43.96 2.91
CA LYS A 26 -3.65 -44.26 4.01
C LYS A 26 -4.08 -43.54 5.27
N HIS A 27 -4.25 -44.29 6.36
CA HIS A 27 -4.72 -43.73 7.62
C HIS A 27 -3.60 -42.96 8.32
N THR A 28 -3.79 -41.66 8.52
CA THR A 28 -2.87 -40.81 9.27
C THR A 28 -3.21 -40.85 10.75
N LEU A 29 -2.30 -41.38 11.57
CA LEU A 29 -2.47 -41.38 13.02
C LEU A 29 -2.42 -39.94 13.57
N HIS A 30 -3.50 -39.50 14.22
CA HIS A 30 -3.58 -38.21 14.90
C HIS A 30 -2.75 -38.17 16.21
N GLY A 31 -2.35 -39.36 16.68
CA GLY A 31 -1.54 -39.54 17.87
C GLY A 31 -0.18 -38.85 17.73
N ARG A 32 0.21 -38.18 18.80
CA ARG A 32 1.47 -37.47 18.94
C ARG A 32 2.51 -38.44 19.53
N PHE A 33 3.41 -38.96 18.70
CA PHE A 33 4.39 -39.97 19.11
C PHE A 33 5.76 -39.35 19.43
N PRO A 34 6.41 -39.74 20.55
CA PRO A 34 7.69 -39.14 20.97
C PRO A 34 8.79 -39.02 19.90
N PRO A 35 9.01 -39.99 18.99
CA PRO A 35 10.06 -39.88 17.97
C PRO A 35 9.66 -39.06 16.75
N LYS A 36 8.35 -38.82 16.54
CA LYS A 36 7.82 -37.93 15.50
C LYS A 36 7.59 -36.51 16.05
N MET A 37 7.98 -36.27 17.29
CA MET A 37 7.87 -34.98 17.97
C MET A 37 9.25 -34.45 18.29
N ALA A 38 9.36 -33.13 18.41
CA ALA A 38 10.57 -32.52 18.95
C ALA A 38 10.87 -33.06 20.36
N SER A 39 12.15 -33.18 20.69
CA SER A 39 12.58 -33.55 22.04
C SER A 39 12.05 -32.56 23.06
N ARG A 40 11.73 -33.04 24.26
CA ARG A 40 11.33 -32.18 25.39
C ARG A 40 12.48 -31.30 25.89
N THR A 41 13.71 -31.76 25.69
CA THR A 41 14.93 -30.99 25.96
C THR A 41 15.26 -30.17 24.71
N ILE A 42 15.28 -28.85 24.87
CA ILE A 42 15.59 -27.89 23.81
C ILE A 42 16.95 -27.25 24.17
N PRO A 43 17.92 -27.16 23.24
CA PRO A 43 19.17 -26.43 23.49
C PRO A 43 18.89 -24.93 23.68
N PRO A 44 19.77 -24.19 24.37
CA PRO A 44 19.63 -22.74 24.45
C PRO A 44 19.61 -22.13 23.04
N PRO A 45 18.59 -21.32 22.69
CA PRO A 45 18.50 -20.72 21.36
C PRO A 45 19.45 -19.53 21.22
N ASP A 46 20.09 -19.40 20.06
CA ASP A 46 20.77 -18.16 19.65
C ASP A 46 19.78 -17.29 18.88
N ILE A 47 19.18 -16.32 19.57
CA ILE A 47 18.13 -15.46 19.00
C ILE A 47 18.80 -14.25 18.35
N PRO A 48 18.58 -13.99 17.05
CA PRO A 48 19.13 -12.80 16.42
C PRO A 48 18.59 -11.56 17.13
N ARG A 49 19.48 -10.60 17.39
CA ARG A 49 19.09 -9.36 18.03
C ARG A 49 18.22 -8.53 17.10
N GLY A 50 17.37 -7.70 17.70
CA GLY A 50 16.50 -6.79 16.96
C GLY A 50 17.27 -5.74 16.15
N PRO A 51 16.57 -4.92 15.35
CA PRO A 51 17.20 -3.86 14.54
C PRO A 51 17.95 -2.80 15.37
N ASP A 52 17.69 -2.75 16.67
CA ASP A 52 18.24 -1.83 17.65
C ASP A 52 19.54 -2.34 18.31
N ASP A 53 20.34 -3.16 17.61
CA ASP A 53 21.61 -3.70 18.13
C ASP A 53 22.86 -2.89 17.71
N ARG A 54 22.69 -1.65 17.22
CA ARG A 54 23.84 -0.82 16.84
C ARG A 54 24.32 -0.02 18.05
N TYR A 55 25.60 -0.14 18.36
CA TYR A 55 26.23 0.57 19.48
C TYR A 55 26.27 2.10 19.33
N SER A 56 26.20 2.62 18.10
CA SER A 56 26.29 4.06 17.82
C SER A 56 25.06 4.57 17.07
N ASN A 57 24.72 5.85 17.26
CA ASN A 57 23.64 6.56 16.56
C ASN A 57 22.22 6.04 16.83
N GLN A 58 21.99 5.38 17.96
CA GLN A 58 20.67 4.88 18.37
C GLN A 58 20.09 5.62 19.58
N TYR A 59 19.74 6.89 19.37
CA TYR A 59 19.14 7.70 20.43
C TYR A 59 17.65 7.40 20.58
N TYR A 60 17.20 7.12 21.81
CA TYR A 60 15.80 6.76 22.09
C TYR A 60 14.79 7.81 21.61
N PHE A 61 15.12 9.10 21.70
CA PHE A 61 14.23 10.19 21.28
C PHE A 61 13.90 10.16 19.78
N LYS A 62 14.76 9.58 18.93
CA LYS A 62 14.54 9.50 17.48
C LYS A 62 13.61 8.35 17.08
N ARG A 63 13.56 7.28 17.88
CA ARG A 63 12.76 6.06 17.64
C ARG A 63 11.45 6.02 18.43
N ASN A 64 11.27 6.94 19.38
CA ASN A 64 10.12 6.92 20.26
C ASN A 64 8.83 7.27 19.51
N ALA A 65 8.07 6.25 19.13
CA ALA A 65 6.78 6.40 18.46
C ALA A 65 5.79 7.22 19.31
N PHE A 66 5.84 7.12 20.64
CA PHE A 66 4.94 7.87 21.52
C PHE A 66 5.08 9.39 21.35
N ASN A 67 6.31 9.87 21.12
CA ASN A 67 6.56 11.30 20.89
C ASN A 67 6.24 11.74 19.44
N SER A 68 6.03 10.79 18.52
CA SER A 68 5.68 11.09 17.12
C SER A 68 4.18 11.24 16.90
N VAL A 69 3.36 10.79 17.85
CA VAL A 69 1.90 10.91 17.79
C VAL A 69 1.50 12.37 17.95
N LYS A 70 0.88 12.93 16.90
CA LYS A 70 0.29 14.27 16.94
C LYS A 70 -1.16 14.17 17.45
N PRO A 71 -1.68 15.21 18.12
CA PRO A 71 -3.09 15.26 18.45
C PRO A 71 -3.95 15.16 17.18
N PRO A 72 -5.15 14.58 17.26
CA PRO A 72 -6.01 14.44 16.10
C PRO A 72 -6.36 15.82 15.53
N VAL A 73 -6.30 15.94 14.21
CA VAL A 73 -6.81 17.12 13.51
C VAL A 73 -8.33 17.01 13.52
N VAL A 74 -9.01 17.98 14.15
CA VAL A 74 -10.47 18.00 14.18
C VAL A 74 -10.96 18.58 12.86
N ALA A 75 -11.82 17.83 12.15
CA ALA A 75 -12.46 18.32 10.95
C ALA A 75 -13.46 19.43 11.33
N PRO A 76 -13.56 20.53 10.57
CA PRO A 76 -14.45 21.66 10.88
C PRO A 76 -15.94 21.29 10.89
N ILE A 77 -16.29 20.12 10.34
CA ILE A 77 -17.65 19.56 10.32
C ILE A 77 -17.98 18.85 11.65
N ALA A 78 -16.97 18.39 12.38
CA ALA A 78 -17.11 17.64 13.64
C ALA A 78 -16.92 18.52 14.90
N GLU A 79 -16.49 19.77 14.75
CA GLU A 79 -16.39 20.72 15.87
C GLU A 79 -17.79 21.20 16.30
N GLY A 80 -18.37 20.53 17.29
CA GLY A 80 -19.19 21.24 18.26
C GLY A 80 -18.35 22.29 19.00
N LEU A 81 -18.99 23.41 19.37
CA LEU A 81 -18.40 24.62 19.98
C LEU A 81 -17.09 24.39 20.77
N PRO A 82 -16.06 25.25 20.62
CA PRO A 82 -14.86 25.17 21.45
C PRO A 82 -15.23 25.33 22.93
N MET A 83 -14.94 24.30 23.73
CA MET A 83 -15.20 24.23 25.17
C MET A 83 -14.21 25.10 25.97
N ASN A 84 -14.06 26.37 25.61
CA ASN A 84 -13.36 27.35 26.45
C ASN A 84 -13.64 28.80 26.03
N ARG A 85 -14.82 29.35 26.36
CA ARG A 85 -15.08 30.81 26.33
C ARG A 85 -16.08 31.24 27.42
N ASP A 86 -15.90 32.47 27.90
CA ASP A 86 -16.60 33.13 29.00
C ASP A 86 -18.14 32.97 28.95
N PRO A 87 -18.81 32.72 30.09
CA PRO A 87 -20.25 32.40 30.16
C PRO A 87 -21.20 33.55 29.76
N THR A 88 -20.68 34.73 29.42
CA THR A 88 -21.47 35.95 29.16
C THR A 88 -21.55 36.33 27.67
N LYS A 89 -20.75 35.70 26.79
CA LYS A 89 -20.87 35.91 25.34
C LYS A 89 -21.65 34.75 24.71
N LYS A 90 -22.85 35.03 24.20
CA LYS A 90 -23.55 34.12 23.29
C LYS A 90 -22.65 33.89 22.07
N VAL A 91 -22.13 32.67 21.95
CA VAL A 91 -21.25 32.24 20.86
C VAL A 91 -22.10 32.01 19.62
N GLU A 92 -21.85 32.77 18.55
CA GLU A 92 -22.25 32.36 17.22
C GLU A 92 -21.53 31.06 16.89
N SER A 93 -22.29 30.04 16.47
CA SER A 93 -21.80 28.71 16.12
C SER A 93 -20.80 28.80 14.96
N GLY A 94 -19.50 28.88 15.27
CA GLY A 94 -18.39 28.87 14.31
C GLY A 94 -18.09 27.49 13.71
N GLY A 95 -19.10 26.63 13.54
CA GLY A 95 -19.00 25.43 12.71
C GLY A 95 -19.47 25.77 11.30
N VAL A 96 -18.78 25.29 10.28
CA VAL A 96 -19.28 25.39 8.90
C VAL A 96 -20.58 24.57 8.86
N LYS A 97 -21.71 25.22 8.56
CA LYS A 97 -22.99 24.52 8.40
C LYS A 97 -22.81 23.40 7.36
N PRO A 98 -23.38 22.20 7.56
CA PRO A 98 -23.22 21.10 6.60
C PRO A 98 -23.65 21.52 5.18
N ASP A 99 -24.66 22.39 5.08
CA ASP A 99 -25.19 22.92 3.82
C ASP A 99 -24.24 23.92 3.12
N ALA A 100 -23.22 24.43 3.82
CA ALA A 100 -22.19 25.32 3.25
C ALA A 100 -21.00 24.54 2.67
N VAL A 101 -20.94 23.21 2.87
CA VAL A 101 -19.90 22.35 2.31
C VAL A 101 -20.40 21.75 1.01
N CYS A 102 -20.05 22.35 -0.12
CA CYS A 102 -20.33 21.79 -1.43
C CYS A 102 -19.16 20.89 -1.87
N PHE A 103 -19.39 19.59 -1.92
CA PHE A 103 -18.46 18.67 -2.56
C PHE A 103 -18.82 18.57 -4.05
N SER A 104 -17.82 18.71 -4.92
CA SER A 104 -18.02 18.51 -6.37
C SER A 104 -18.31 17.04 -6.71
N TYR A 105 -17.88 16.11 -5.86
CA TYR A 105 -18.11 14.66 -5.97
C TYR A 105 -18.28 14.04 -4.58
N LEU A 106 -18.98 12.91 -4.48
CA LEU A 106 -19.13 12.20 -3.21
C LEU A 106 -17.75 11.70 -2.73
N PRO A 107 -17.28 12.12 -1.54
CA PRO A 107 -16.00 11.63 -1.02
C PRO A 107 -16.11 10.15 -0.63
N SER A 108 -15.19 9.32 -1.11
CA SER A 108 -15.02 7.94 -0.63
C SER A 108 -13.89 7.87 0.41
N PRO A 109 -13.99 7.01 1.45
CA PRO A 109 -12.94 6.87 2.47
C PRO A 109 -11.65 6.23 1.94
N GLY A 110 -11.68 5.65 0.73
CA GLY A 110 -10.57 4.99 0.08
C GLY A 110 -10.99 4.38 -1.26
N THR A 111 -10.05 3.71 -1.92
CA THR A 111 -10.31 2.94 -3.14
C THR A 111 -11.00 1.62 -2.81
N ALA A 112 -12.02 1.24 -3.59
CA ALA A 112 -12.61 -0.09 -3.49
C ALA A 112 -11.59 -1.16 -3.92
N TRP A 113 -11.49 -2.23 -3.14
CA TRP A 113 -10.63 -3.36 -3.47
C TRP A 113 -11.44 -4.46 -4.17
N TRP A 114 -10.86 -5.07 -5.20
CA TRP A 114 -11.55 -6.09 -6.01
C TRP A 114 -11.97 -7.37 -5.23
N TRP A 115 -11.29 -7.71 -4.13
CA TRP A 115 -11.68 -8.81 -3.23
C TRP A 115 -12.68 -8.40 -2.14
N ASP A 116 -12.95 -7.09 -2.01
CA ASP A 116 -13.91 -6.49 -1.08
C ASP A 116 -15.28 -6.32 -1.78
N GLY A 117 -15.43 -7.03 -2.91
CA GLY A 117 -16.56 -7.01 -3.81
C GLY A 117 -17.82 -7.54 -3.17
N HIS A 118 -18.50 -6.69 -2.41
CA HIS A 118 -19.95 -6.65 -2.38
C HIS A 118 -20.46 -5.99 -3.68
N CYS A 119 -20.12 -6.57 -4.83
CA CYS A 119 -20.71 -6.26 -6.14
C CYS A 119 -22.14 -6.84 -6.25
N TYR A 120 -22.96 -6.73 -5.19
CA TYR A 120 -24.37 -7.11 -5.24
C TYR A 120 -25.26 -5.96 -5.76
N TYR A 121 -24.72 -4.75 -5.90
CA TYR A 121 -25.45 -3.58 -6.40
C TYR A 121 -24.63 -2.73 -7.37
N GLU A 122 -24.01 -3.35 -8.39
CA GLU A 122 -23.66 -2.61 -9.62
C GLU A 122 -24.91 -2.49 -10.51
N CYS A 123 -25.82 -1.63 -10.09
CA CYS A 123 -26.79 -0.96 -10.95
C CYS A 123 -26.67 0.55 -10.71
N VAL A 124 -25.44 1.08 -10.69
CA VAL A 124 -25.23 2.50 -10.91
C VAL A 124 -24.90 2.63 -12.39
N PRO A 125 -25.76 3.24 -13.22
CA PRO A 125 -25.42 3.49 -14.61
C PRO A 125 -24.13 4.31 -14.68
N ASP A 126 -23.22 3.91 -15.57
CA ASP A 126 -21.97 4.63 -15.81
C ASP A 126 -22.26 6.13 -16.01
N PRO A 127 -21.50 7.04 -15.39
CA PRO A 127 -21.66 8.46 -15.65
C PRO A 127 -21.45 8.70 -17.15
N GLU A 128 -22.41 9.38 -17.78
CA GLU A 128 -22.35 9.68 -19.21
C GLU A 128 -21.01 10.34 -19.56
N PRO A 129 -20.34 9.91 -20.65
CA PRO A 129 -19.10 10.54 -21.08
C PRO A 129 -19.36 12.03 -21.38
N PRO A 130 -18.41 12.92 -21.04
CA PRO A 130 -18.58 14.34 -21.31
C PRO A 130 -18.83 14.58 -22.81
N PRO A 131 -19.69 15.55 -23.16
CA PRO A 131 -19.98 15.84 -24.55
C PRO A 131 -18.69 16.19 -25.29
N PRO A 132 -18.52 15.73 -26.55
CA PRO A 132 -17.34 16.06 -27.33
C PRO A 132 -17.21 17.58 -27.47
N PRO A 133 -15.99 18.12 -27.41
CA PRO A 133 -15.78 19.55 -27.61
C PRO A 133 -16.34 19.96 -28.98
N PRO A 134 -16.97 21.16 -29.10
CA PRO A 134 -17.44 21.64 -30.38
C PRO A 134 -16.27 21.68 -31.37
N CYS A 135 -16.49 21.13 -32.56
CA CYS A 135 -15.50 21.11 -33.63
C CYS A 135 -14.92 22.52 -33.83
N PRO A 136 -13.58 22.68 -33.92
CA PRO A 136 -13.01 23.97 -34.27
C PRO A 136 -13.51 24.38 -35.66
N PRO A 137 -13.80 25.68 -35.89
CA PRO A 137 -14.21 26.14 -37.20
C PRO A 137 -13.11 25.84 -38.23
N PRO A 138 -13.48 25.55 -39.49
CA PRO A 138 -12.50 25.27 -40.53
C PRO A 138 -11.54 26.46 -40.68
N PRO A 139 -10.25 26.21 -40.91
CA PRO A 139 -9.27 27.28 -41.10
C PRO A 139 -9.68 28.14 -42.30
N PRO A 140 -9.55 29.48 -42.20
CA PRO A 140 -9.88 30.36 -43.31
C PRO A 140 -8.96 30.08 -44.50
N GLU A 141 -9.57 30.03 -45.69
CA GLU A 141 -8.88 29.82 -46.96
C GLU A 141 -7.77 30.86 -47.17
N PRO A 142 -6.61 30.46 -47.74
CA PRO A 142 -5.47 31.34 -47.91
C PRO A 142 -5.79 32.40 -48.96
N LYS A 143 -5.85 33.67 -48.53
CA LYS A 143 -5.83 34.82 -49.45
C LYS A 143 -4.40 35.17 -49.79
N ASP A 144 -4.23 35.52 -51.06
CA ASP A 144 -2.98 35.62 -51.79
C ASP A 144 -1.92 36.57 -51.21
N CYS A 145 -0.69 36.28 -51.61
CA CYS A 145 0.56 36.91 -51.26
C CYS A 145 0.57 38.45 -51.37
N ALA A 146 1.06 39.12 -50.32
CA ALA A 146 1.67 40.44 -50.43
C ALA A 146 2.86 40.54 -49.45
N THR A 147 4.06 40.43 -50.02
CA THR A 147 5.40 40.93 -49.64
C THR A 147 5.76 41.10 -48.14
N PRO A 148 6.80 40.43 -47.62
CA PRO A 148 7.30 40.67 -46.27
C PRO A 148 8.22 41.92 -46.19
N PRO A 149 8.14 42.76 -45.14
CA PRO A 149 9.15 43.77 -44.85
C PRO A 149 10.44 43.16 -44.26
N PRO A 150 11.60 43.84 -44.39
CA PRO A 150 12.90 43.28 -44.03
C PRO A 150 13.10 43.12 -42.52
N PRO A 151 13.90 42.12 -42.08
CA PRO A 151 14.10 41.83 -40.66
C PRO A 151 15.05 42.83 -39.97
N PRO A 152 14.82 43.15 -38.67
CA PRO A 152 15.77 43.89 -37.86
C PRO A 152 16.98 43.01 -37.44
N PRO A 153 18.14 43.64 -37.11
CA PRO A 153 19.42 42.96 -36.95
C PRO A 153 19.50 42.07 -35.69
N CYS A 154 20.23 40.97 -35.81
CA CYS A 154 20.50 39.98 -34.77
C CYS A 154 21.32 40.56 -33.60
N SER A 155 20.83 40.37 -32.37
CA SER A 155 21.60 40.59 -31.15
C SER A 155 22.58 39.42 -30.88
N PRO A 156 23.77 39.66 -30.29
CA PRO A 156 24.79 38.64 -30.08
C PRO A 156 24.37 37.54 -29.09
N CYS A 157 24.82 36.33 -29.37
CA CYS A 157 24.57 35.09 -28.63
C CYS A 157 25.11 35.14 -27.19
N ASP A 158 24.30 34.72 -26.22
CA ASP A 158 24.79 34.26 -24.92
C ASP A 158 24.93 32.72 -24.91
N PRO A 159 26.01 32.18 -24.31
CA PRO A 159 26.38 30.77 -24.40
C PRO A 159 25.44 29.84 -23.61
N CYS A 160 25.21 28.66 -24.19
CA CYS A 160 24.45 27.56 -23.63
C CYS A 160 24.87 27.22 -22.19
N GLN A 161 23.91 27.29 -21.25
CA GLN A 161 24.09 26.62 -19.96
C GLN A 161 23.96 25.10 -20.15
N PRO A 162 24.84 24.29 -19.53
CA PRO A 162 24.72 22.84 -19.56
C PRO A 162 23.52 22.37 -18.73
N SER A 163 22.68 21.53 -19.34
CA SER A 163 21.60 20.79 -18.70
C SER A 163 22.17 19.84 -17.64
N ASN A 164 21.82 20.06 -16.38
CA ASN A 164 22.00 19.08 -15.30
C ASN A 164 20.91 18.01 -15.40
N GLU A 165 21.08 17.04 -16.30
CA GLU A 165 20.34 15.78 -16.24
C GLU A 165 21.16 14.74 -15.46
N PRO A 166 20.56 14.01 -14.49
CA PRO A 166 21.24 12.91 -13.82
C PRO A 166 21.34 11.68 -14.74
N PRO A 167 22.50 10.99 -14.81
CA PRO A 167 22.66 9.82 -15.67
C PRO A 167 21.84 8.62 -15.16
N CYS A 168 21.18 7.95 -16.10
CA CYS A 168 20.42 6.71 -15.93
C CYS A 168 21.23 5.58 -15.24
N PRO A 169 20.56 4.64 -14.54
CA PRO A 169 21.23 3.58 -13.80
C PRO A 169 21.94 2.58 -14.72
N LEU A 170 23.18 2.27 -14.36
CA LEU A 170 24.08 1.33 -14.99
C LEU A 170 23.53 -0.12 -14.96
N THR A 171 23.74 -0.84 -16.06
CA THR A 171 23.46 -2.26 -16.24
C THR A 171 24.39 -3.15 -15.40
N PRO A 172 23.96 -4.36 -14.99
CA PRO A 172 24.68 -5.21 -14.05
C PRO A 172 25.57 -6.22 -14.78
N ASP A 173 26.70 -5.79 -15.34
CA ASP A 173 27.71 -6.72 -15.88
C ASP A 173 29.12 -6.25 -15.50
N LYS A 174 29.50 -6.51 -14.23
CA LYS A 174 30.88 -6.72 -13.75
C LYS A 174 30.86 -6.88 -12.23
N ILE A 175 30.72 -8.11 -11.76
CA ILE A 175 31.06 -8.50 -10.39
C ILE A 175 32.37 -9.30 -10.46
N PRO A 176 33.48 -8.81 -9.89
CA PRO A 176 34.65 -9.65 -9.66
C PRO A 176 34.36 -10.60 -8.48
N LYS A 177 34.60 -11.89 -8.70
CA LYS A 177 34.55 -12.93 -7.66
C LYS A 177 35.69 -12.68 -6.67
N HIS A 178 35.34 -12.61 -5.38
CA HIS A 178 36.24 -12.80 -4.26
C HIS A 178 35.62 -13.84 -3.32
#